data_AF-A0A2G9TLF2-F1
#
_entry.id   AF-A0A2G9TLF2-F1
#
_cell.length_a   1.000
_cell.length_b   1.000
_cell.length_c   1.000
_cell.angle_alpha   90.00
_cell.angle_beta   90.00
_cell.angle_gamma   90.00
#
_symmetry.space_group_name_H-M   'P 1'
#
loop_
_entity.id
_entity.type
_entity.pdbx_description
1 polymer ?
#
loop_
_entity_poly.entity_id
_entity_poly.type
_entity_poly.pdbx_seq_one_letter_code
_entity_poly.pdbx_strand_id
1 'polypeptide(L)'
;IANPNHCIEEWIDNRVNIIFAEQFQNWEISDENYLVRRSEWSINFLRELADKEFSPPRGQSRYDKGVLLTYLAQILVDGGDMEVYQCMAHWGTKIGHDASLACGRLVLGYQRLWPGKVRIYKKAHSWIRDSALTNNL
;
A
#
# COMPACT_ATOMS: atom_id res chain seq x y z
N ILE A 1 -6.09 -17.07 5.32
CA ILE A 1 -5.83 -18.15 6.31
C ILE A 1 -4.58 -17.77 7.09
N ALA A 2 -4.67 -17.61 8.42
CA ALA A 2 -3.49 -17.44 9.26
C ALA A 2 -2.68 -18.76 9.26
N ASN A 3 -1.37 -18.66 9.08
CA ASN A 3 -0.48 -19.82 9.12
C ASN A 3 -0.68 -20.56 10.47
N PRO A 4 -1.10 -21.84 10.50
CA PRO A 4 -1.40 -22.53 11.75
C PRO A 4 -0.18 -22.70 12.67
N ASN A 5 1.03 -22.51 12.12
CA ASN A 5 2.28 -22.63 12.86
C ASN A 5 2.77 -21.28 13.42
N HIS A 6 2.07 -20.18 13.18
CA HIS A 6 2.49 -18.84 13.61
C HIS A 6 1.32 -18.01 14.14
N CYS A 7 1.61 -17.16 15.11
CA CYS A 7 0.65 -16.26 15.74
C CYS A 7 0.69 -14.89 15.06
N ILE A 8 -0.47 -14.25 14.84
CA ILE A 8 -0.53 -12.94 14.16
C ILE A 8 0.24 -11.85 14.92
N GLU A 9 0.36 -12.03 16.24
CA GLU A 9 1.11 -11.22 17.18
C GLU A 9 2.59 -11.06 16.81
N GLU A 10 3.18 -12.04 16.12
CA GLU A 10 4.58 -11.99 15.64
C GLU A 10 4.83 -10.81 14.68
N TRP A 11 3.78 -10.36 14.00
CA TRP A 11 3.86 -9.28 13.02
C TRP A 11 3.36 -7.94 13.54
N ILE A 12 2.74 -7.89 14.73
CA ILE A 12 2.27 -6.65 15.33
C ILE A 12 3.48 -5.77 15.71
N ASP A 13 3.43 -4.50 15.30
CA ASP A 13 4.47 -3.51 15.58
C ASP A 13 3.86 -2.28 16.25
N ASN A 14 4.09 -2.16 17.55
CA ASN A 14 3.53 -1.08 18.37
C ASN A 14 4.05 0.32 17.98
N ARG A 15 5.08 0.40 17.12
CA ARG A 15 5.63 1.67 16.64
C ARG A 15 4.79 2.31 15.53
N VAL A 16 3.83 1.58 14.94
CA VAL A 16 3.02 2.06 13.82
C VAL A 16 1.53 1.90 14.08
N ASN A 17 0.72 2.52 13.23
CA ASN A 17 -0.74 2.49 13.31
C ASN A 17 -1.36 1.51 12.31
N ILE A 18 -0.76 1.37 11.13
CA ILE A 18 -1.21 0.43 10.10
C ILE A 18 -0.03 -0.39 9.60
N ILE A 19 -0.28 -1.68 9.34
CA ILE A 19 0.70 -2.61 8.82
C ILE A 19 0.15 -3.23 7.55
N PHE A 20 0.87 -3.05 6.46
CA PHE A 20 0.61 -3.71 5.19
C PHE A 20 1.69 -4.74 4.86
N ALA A 21 1.49 -5.47 3.78
CA ALA A 21 2.48 -6.36 3.20
C ALA A 21 2.51 -6.24 1.67
N GLU A 22 3.69 -6.40 1.08
CA GLU A 22 3.84 -6.51 -0.37
C GLU A 22 3.25 -7.84 -0.86
N GLN A 23 2.46 -7.79 -1.94
CA GLN A 23 2.03 -8.99 -2.66
C GLN A 23 3.22 -9.64 -3.36
N PHE A 24 3.20 -10.96 -3.59
CA PHE A 24 4.36 -11.66 -4.14
C PHE A 24 4.55 -11.42 -5.64
N GLN A 25 3.47 -11.42 -6.41
CA GLN A 25 3.51 -11.47 -7.88
C GLN A 25 3.79 -10.12 -8.58
N ASN A 26 3.51 -8.99 -7.92
CA ASN A 26 3.57 -7.66 -8.55
C ASN A 26 4.15 -6.60 -7.59
N TRP A 27 4.06 -5.31 -7.95
CA TRP A 27 4.52 -4.22 -7.07
C TRP A 27 3.46 -3.75 -6.07
N GLU A 28 2.32 -4.43 -5.97
CA GLU A 28 1.21 -4.04 -5.11
C GLU A 28 1.53 -4.25 -3.62
N ILE A 29 0.90 -3.40 -2.81
CA ILE A 29 0.73 -3.61 -1.38
C ILE A 29 -0.67 -4.19 -1.21
N SER A 30 -0.81 -5.24 -0.41
CA SER A 30 -2.12 -5.87 -0.16
C SER A 30 -3.05 -4.89 0.55
N ASP A 31 -4.15 -4.55 -0.12
CA ASP A 31 -5.32 -3.86 0.42
C ASP A 31 -6.40 -4.85 0.91
N GLU A 32 -6.29 -6.13 0.56
CA GLU A 32 -7.15 -7.21 1.05
C GLU A 32 -6.81 -7.66 2.48
N ASN A 33 -5.55 -7.53 2.89
CA ASN A 33 -5.05 -8.01 4.18
C ASN A 33 -4.08 -7.01 4.81
N TYR A 34 -4.52 -6.32 5.86
CA TYR A 34 -3.72 -5.36 6.62
C TYR A 34 -4.13 -5.37 8.09
N LEU A 35 -3.20 -4.99 8.99
CA LEU A 35 -3.49 -4.86 10.42
C LEU A 35 -3.61 -3.38 10.78
N VAL A 36 -4.61 -3.04 11.58
CA VAL A 36 -4.87 -1.66 12.01
C VAL A 36 -4.95 -1.59 13.52
N ARG A 37 -4.11 -0.75 14.11
CA ARG A 37 -4.29 -0.29 15.50
C ARG A 37 -5.33 0.81 15.51
N ARG A 38 -6.30 0.73 16.44
CA ARG A 38 -7.24 1.83 16.66
C ARG A 38 -6.50 3.08 17.12
N SER A 39 -6.52 4.12 16.30
CA SER A 39 -6.02 5.46 16.61
C SER A 39 -6.77 6.50 15.76
N GLU A 40 -6.68 7.77 16.14
CA GLU A 40 -7.23 8.86 15.32
C GLU A 40 -6.58 8.89 13.92
N TRP A 41 -5.27 8.66 13.86
CA TRP A 41 -4.54 8.58 12.60
C TRP A 41 -5.08 7.47 11.68
N SER A 42 -5.30 6.27 12.23
CA SER A 42 -5.84 5.13 11.46
C SER A 42 -7.25 5.38 10.95
N ILE A 43 -8.09 6.02 11.77
CA ILE A 43 -9.48 6.35 11.40
C ILE A 43 -9.48 7.35 10.25
N ASN A 44 -8.65 8.40 10.33
CA ASN A 44 -8.56 9.41 9.28
C ASN A 44 -7.98 8.81 7.99
N PHE A 45 -6.91 8.02 8.08
CA PHE A 45 -6.33 7.30 6.95
C PHE A 45 -7.37 6.47 6.20
N LEU A 46 -8.15 5.65 6.90
CA LEU A 46 -9.13 4.75 6.26
C LEU A 46 -10.30 5.52 5.64
N ARG A 47 -10.74 6.63 6.26
CA ARG A 47 -11.76 7.52 5.69
C ARG A 47 -11.28 8.17 4.40
N GLU A 48 -10.10 8.78 4.44
CA GLU A 48 -9.51 9.43 3.27
C GLU A 48 -9.21 8.45 2.14
N LEU A 49 -8.77 7.22 2.47
CA LEU A 49 -8.58 6.15 1.49
C LEU A 49 -9.92 5.74 0.86
N ALA A 50 -10.99 5.59 1.65
CA ALA A 50 -12.32 5.29 1.13
C ALA A 50 -12.86 6.40 0.22
N ASP A 51 -12.62 7.67 0.57
CA ASP A 51 -13.04 8.83 -0.23
C ASP A 51 -12.40 8.84 -1.64
N LYS A 52 -11.25 8.16 -1.83
CA LYS A 52 -10.62 8.02 -3.16
C LYS A 52 -11.44 7.20 -4.14
N GLU A 53 -12.37 6.37 -3.68
CA GLU A 53 -13.28 5.65 -4.59
C GLU A 53 -14.17 6.62 -5.38
N PHE A 54 -14.64 7.69 -4.72
CA PHE A 54 -15.56 8.68 -5.29
C PHE A 54 -14.83 9.86 -5.94
N SER A 55 -13.61 10.14 -5.47
CA SER A 55 -12.74 11.21 -5.98
C SER A 55 -11.37 10.62 -6.35
N PRO A 56 -11.29 9.86 -7.45
CA PRO A 56 -10.03 9.23 -7.84
C PRO A 56 -8.96 10.31 -8.08
N PRO A 57 -7.69 10.06 -7.72
CA PRO A 57 -6.59 10.95 -8.04
C PRO A 57 -6.58 11.29 -9.54
N ARG A 58 -6.18 12.53 -9.89
CA ARG A 58 -6.17 12.97 -11.29
C ARG A 58 -5.37 11.99 -12.16
N GLY A 59 -6.01 11.53 -13.24
CA GLY A 59 -5.40 10.57 -14.18
C GLY A 59 -5.53 9.10 -13.77
N GLN A 60 -6.22 8.78 -12.68
CA GLN A 60 -6.52 7.40 -12.26
C GLN A 60 -7.99 7.06 -12.45
N SER A 61 -8.26 5.79 -12.71
CA SER A 61 -9.61 5.21 -12.68
C SER A 61 -10.00 4.84 -11.25
N ARG A 62 -11.31 4.79 -10.94
CA ARG A 62 -11.79 4.25 -9.65
C ARG A 62 -11.43 2.77 -9.43
N TYR A 63 -11.12 2.05 -10.51
CA TYR A 63 -10.70 0.63 -10.48
C TYR A 63 -9.17 0.49 -10.51
N ASP A 64 -8.44 1.58 -10.37
CA ASP A 64 -6.99 1.59 -10.43
C ASP A 64 -6.40 0.97 -9.16
N LYS A 65 -5.68 -0.15 -9.33
CA LYS A 65 -5.06 -0.89 -8.22
C LYS A 65 -3.92 -0.11 -7.54
N GLY A 66 -3.41 0.95 -8.16
CA GLY A 66 -2.37 1.79 -7.59
C GLY A 66 -2.85 2.96 -6.73
N VAL A 67 -4.16 3.06 -6.45
CA VAL A 67 -4.70 4.09 -5.55
C VAL A 67 -4.05 4.02 -4.17
N LEU A 68 -3.94 2.82 -3.55
CA LEU A 68 -3.32 2.68 -2.23
C LEU A 68 -1.85 3.12 -2.24
N LEU A 69 -1.07 2.68 -3.24
CA LEU A 69 0.35 3.02 -3.36
C LEU A 69 0.59 4.51 -3.56
N THR A 70 -0.20 5.14 -4.44
CA THR A 70 -0.10 6.59 -4.68
C THR A 70 -0.57 7.42 -3.50
N TYR A 71 -1.61 6.97 -2.78
CA TYR A 71 -2.05 7.62 -1.55
C TYR A 71 -1.00 7.50 -0.43
N LEU A 72 -0.41 6.32 -0.25
CA LEU A 72 0.70 6.12 0.70
C LEU A 72 1.88 7.04 0.35
N ALA A 73 2.28 7.12 -0.92
CA ALA A 73 3.31 8.03 -1.36
C ALA A 73 3.01 9.50 -0.98
N GLN A 74 1.79 9.96 -1.24
CA GLN A 74 1.34 11.32 -0.95
C GLN A 74 1.42 11.69 0.54
N ILE A 75 1.06 10.78 1.45
CA ILE A 75 0.96 11.10 2.89
C ILE A 75 2.20 10.73 3.71
N LEU A 76 3.07 9.88 3.15
CA LEU A 76 4.24 9.34 3.86
C LEU A 76 5.56 9.97 3.40
N VAL A 77 5.62 10.55 2.21
CA VAL A 77 6.83 11.14 1.63
C VAL A 77 6.64 12.65 1.49
N ASP A 78 7.60 13.42 1.98
CA ASP A 78 7.59 14.88 1.83
C ASP A 78 7.66 15.26 0.35
N GLY A 79 6.68 16.02 -0.14
CA GLY A 79 6.53 16.34 -1.57
C GLY A 79 6.06 15.17 -2.44
N GLY A 80 5.64 14.06 -1.84
CA GLY A 80 5.21 12.86 -2.56
C GLY A 80 3.99 13.08 -3.45
N ASP A 81 3.17 14.08 -3.15
CA ASP A 81 2.04 14.51 -3.98
C ASP A 81 2.48 15.05 -5.33
N MET A 82 3.48 15.94 -5.35
CA MET A 82 4.03 16.49 -6.58
C MET A 82 4.77 15.42 -7.38
N GLU A 83 5.56 14.58 -6.73
CA GLU A 83 6.32 13.50 -7.39
C GLU A 83 5.38 12.48 -8.06
N VAL A 84 4.33 12.04 -7.35
CA VAL A 84 3.31 11.17 -7.93
C VAL A 84 2.61 11.87 -9.11
N TYR A 85 2.25 13.14 -8.96
CA TYR A 85 1.59 13.90 -10.03
C TYR A 85 2.45 13.99 -11.29
N GLN A 86 3.72 14.37 -11.16
CA GLN A 86 4.63 14.49 -12.30
C GLN A 86 4.85 13.14 -12.99
N CYS A 87 5.02 12.07 -12.21
CA CYS A 87 5.16 10.73 -12.75
C CYS A 87 3.90 10.29 -13.52
N MET A 88 2.71 10.49 -12.94
CA MET A 88 1.44 10.16 -13.58
C MET A 88 1.18 11.01 -14.84
N ALA A 89 1.55 12.29 -14.82
CA ALA A 89 1.42 13.17 -15.98
C ALA A 89 2.30 12.72 -17.17
N HIS A 90 3.48 12.16 -16.88
CA HIS A 90 4.40 11.69 -17.91
C HIS A 90 4.09 10.27 -18.40
N TRP A 91 3.70 9.37 -17.50
CA TRP A 91 3.58 7.93 -17.78
C TRP A 91 2.14 7.45 -17.91
N GLY A 92 1.15 8.15 -17.34
CA GLY A 92 -0.25 7.72 -17.33
C GLY A 92 -0.83 7.50 -18.73
N THR A 93 -0.43 8.30 -19.71
CA THR A 93 -0.85 8.13 -21.12
C THR A 93 -0.07 7.06 -21.87
N LYS A 94 1.07 6.60 -21.35
CA LYS A 94 1.97 5.65 -22.00
C LYS A 94 1.73 4.21 -21.58
N ILE A 95 1.48 3.99 -20.28
CA ILE A 95 1.34 2.66 -19.68
C ILE A 95 0.02 2.49 -18.92
N GLY A 96 -0.88 3.48 -18.97
CA GLY A 96 -2.24 3.36 -18.45
C GLY A 96 -2.29 3.10 -16.94
N HIS A 97 -3.11 2.12 -16.55
CA HIS A 97 -3.34 1.75 -15.15
C HIS A 97 -2.10 1.25 -14.41
N ASP A 98 -1.05 0.79 -15.12
CA ASP A 98 0.20 0.36 -14.48
C ASP A 98 1.04 1.55 -13.98
N ALA A 99 0.75 2.77 -14.45
CA ALA A 99 1.48 3.97 -14.05
C ALA A 99 1.33 4.27 -12.56
N SER A 100 0.13 4.12 -11.99
CA SER A 100 -0.14 4.40 -10.58
C SER A 100 0.68 3.49 -9.65
N LEU A 101 0.74 2.20 -9.95
CA LEU A 101 1.53 1.21 -9.23
C LEU A 101 3.02 1.56 -9.29
N ALA A 102 3.53 1.79 -10.50
CA ALA A 102 4.94 2.13 -10.72
C ALA A 102 5.30 3.47 -10.06
N CYS A 103 4.53 4.53 -10.29
CA CYS A 103 4.77 5.86 -9.74
C CYS A 103 4.68 5.88 -8.21
N GLY A 104 3.61 5.32 -7.62
CA GLY A 104 3.47 5.24 -6.17
C GLY A 104 4.64 4.46 -5.55
N ARG A 105 5.07 3.37 -6.19
CA ARG A 105 6.21 2.57 -5.73
C ARG A 105 7.54 3.31 -5.85
N LEU A 106 7.77 4.02 -6.96
CA LEU A 106 8.98 4.82 -7.17
C LEU A 106 9.11 5.92 -6.10
N VAL A 107 8.02 6.61 -5.77
CA VAL A 107 8.01 7.69 -4.78
C VAL A 107 8.19 7.16 -3.36
N LEU A 108 7.52 6.05 -3.00
CA LEU A 108 7.74 5.40 -1.69
C LEU A 108 9.16 4.84 -1.53
N GLY A 109 9.78 4.45 -2.64
CA GLY A 109 11.12 3.87 -2.68
C GLY A 109 11.23 2.58 -1.86
N TYR A 110 12.38 2.38 -1.23
CA TYR A 110 12.67 1.20 -0.40
C TYR A 110 12.25 1.34 1.06
N GLN A 111 11.75 2.52 1.46
CA GLN A 111 11.31 2.78 2.82
C GLN A 111 10.12 1.88 3.15
N ARG A 112 10.12 1.34 4.37
CA ARG A 112 9.10 0.37 4.82
C ARG A 112 8.58 0.64 6.22
N LEU A 113 9.08 1.67 6.88
CA LEU A 113 8.73 2.01 8.25
C LEU A 113 8.60 3.52 8.39
N TRP A 114 7.40 3.98 8.72
CA TRP A 114 7.10 5.36 9.08
C TRP A 114 6.57 5.34 10.51
N PRO A 115 7.40 5.65 11.52
CA PRO A 115 6.99 5.63 12.92
C PRO A 115 5.72 6.46 13.14
N GLY A 116 4.80 5.92 13.93
CA GLY A 116 3.48 6.52 14.18
C GLY A 116 2.51 6.48 13.00
N LYS A 117 2.91 5.93 11.84
CA LYS A 117 2.07 5.85 10.64
C LYS A 117 1.97 4.40 10.16
N VAL A 118 2.86 3.99 9.26
CA VAL A 118 2.73 2.75 8.48
C VAL A 118 3.99 1.89 8.58
N ARG A 119 3.82 0.57 8.58
CA ARG A 119 4.87 -0.40 8.23
C ARG A 119 4.44 -1.22 7.01
N ILE A 120 5.38 -1.57 6.14
CA ILE A 120 5.15 -2.47 5.01
C ILE A 120 6.10 -3.66 5.15
N TYR A 121 5.57 -4.86 5.33
CA TYR A 121 6.36 -6.08 5.30
C TYR A 121 6.78 -6.41 3.86
N LYS A 122 8.02 -6.89 3.73
CA LYS A 122 8.56 -7.39 2.46
C LYS A 122 7.77 -8.61 1.99
N LYS A 123 7.79 -8.85 0.68
CA LYS A 123 7.33 -10.09 0.05
C LYS A 123 7.79 -11.31 0.86
N ALA A 124 6.89 -12.25 1.12
CA ALA A 124 7.14 -13.50 1.86
C ALA A 124 7.62 -13.34 3.34
N HIS A 125 7.52 -12.15 3.93
CA HIS A 125 7.89 -11.91 5.33
C HIS A 125 6.71 -11.49 6.23
N SER A 126 5.50 -11.44 5.69
CA SER A 126 4.27 -11.13 6.43
C SER A 126 3.49 -12.39 6.78
N TRP A 127 2.34 -12.22 7.43
CA TRP A 127 1.37 -13.29 7.73
C TRP A 127 0.56 -13.74 6.50
N ILE A 128 0.68 -13.04 5.37
CA ILE A 128 -0.10 -13.35 4.16
C ILE A 128 0.50 -14.59 3.48
N ARG A 129 -0.31 -15.63 3.31
CA ARG A 129 -0.03 -16.74 2.41
C ARG A 129 -0.50 -16.38 1.00
N ASP A 130 0.45 -16.03 0.14
CA ASP A 130 0.22 -15.77 -1.27
C ASP A 130 0.22 -17.10 -2.05
N SER A 131 -0.75 -17.29 -2.95
CA SER A 131 -0.90 -18.53 -3.74
C SER A 131 0.30 -18.82 -4.64
N ALA A 132 1.06 -17.77 -5.01
CA ALA A 132 2.31 -17.89 -5.74
C ALA A 132 3.40 -18.64 -4.96
N LEU A 133 3.33 -18.60 -3.62
CA LEU A 133 4.30 -19.24 -2.72
C LEU A 133 3.88 -20.63 -2.28
N THR A 134 2.60 -20.98 -2.43
CA THR A 134 2.02 -22.20 -1.89
C THR A 134 1.59 -23.21 -2.98
N ASN A 135 1.97 -23.00 -4.24
CA ASN A 135 1.54 -23.82 -5.38
C ASN A 135 0.00 -23.89 -5.49
N ASN A 136 -0.70 -22.76 -5.35
CA ASN A 136 -2.17 -22.66 -5.37
C ASN A 136 -2.90 -23.41 -4.23
N LEU A 137 -2.24 -23.64 -3.09
CA LEU A 137 -2.84 -24.19 -1.85
C LEU A 137 -3.08 -23.14 -0.77
#